data_AF-A0A397JJB6-F1
#
_entry.id   AF-A0A397JJB6-F1
#
_cell.length_a   1.000
_cell.length_b   1.000
_cell.length_c   1.000
_cell.angle_alpha   90.00
_cell.angle_beta   90.00
_cell.angle_gamma   90.00
#
_symmetry.space_group_name_H-M   'P 1'
#
loop_
_entity.id
_entity.type
_entity.pdbx_description
1 polymer ?
#
loop_
_entity_poly.entity_id
_entity_poly.type
_entity_poly.pdbx_seq_one_letter_code
_entity_poly.pdbx_strand_id
1 'polypeptide(L)'
;MSVAEIAVFSTAAIISIACTGLMGYYTYLIPSKLRITCLFCVPLHLSILLLGFTRAFFDIPELKWYNNSYLLLTSIYSSALVICIMDIGKSKFYLKNNYNTPLYKSAIIFLFAGNLTCVSSLVLVMLEGDPLLIKLGFSITVISFMISGCIAFAYSFAPIISTIKYKPTNRNLININNSKKSNYRKKQLNPRHAAIGIYYIIALGTMAILSMTCHIILQIYGPASFQWHFVTFADVVIRFGVIMVVGMPPSKKLLKFIQNKLFGMNALNTSIRERGVISSGIVELERSHCGSYNGGIGGGSYNFGGGGIGGSNSAWHNVNDLEKPIELKTTDHFLFK
;
A
#
# COMPACT_ATOMS: atom_id res chain seq x y z
N MET A 1 30.51 -24.28 -9.59
CA MET A 1 29.56 -23.87 -8.55
C MET A 1 30.04 -24.36 -7.20
N SER A 2 30.13 -23.48 -6.21
CA SER A 2 30.56 -23.85 -4.85
C SER A 2 29.41 -24.47 -4.05
N VAL A 3 29.72 -25.30 -3.04
CA VAL A 3 28.70 -25.84 -2.11
C VAL A 3 27.91 -24.72 -1.43
N ALA A 4 28.55 -23.58 -1.19
CA ALA A 4 27.93 -22.39 -0.62
C ALA A 4 26.83 -21.82 -1.53
N GLU A 5 27.05 -21.71 -2.84
CA GLU A 5 26.04 -21.24 -3.80
C GLU A 5 24.80 -22.15 -3.80
N ILE A 6 25.00 -23.47 -3.83
CA ILE A 6 23.89 -24.44 -3.78
C ILE A 6 23.07 -24.24 -2.50
N ALA A 7 23.74 -24.09 -1.36
CA ALA A 7 23.07 -23.89 -0.07
C ALA A 7 22.29 -22.57 -0.03
N VAL A 8 22.87 -21.48 -0.53
CA VAL A 8 22.26 -20.15 -0.60
C VAL A 8 21.01 -20.17 -1.50
N PHE A 9 21.09 -20.78 -2.67
CA PHE A 9 19.96 -20.90 -3.57
C PHE A 9 18.86 -21.82 -3.02
N SER A 10 19.22 -22.96 -2.44
CA SER A 10 18.28 -23.91 -1.84
C SER A 10 17.51 -23.30 -0.67
N THR A 11 18.20 -22.53 0.19
CA THR A 11 17.56 -21.83 1.31
C THR A 11 16.60 -20.75 0.82
N ALA A 12 16.97 -19.97 -0.22
CA ALA A 12 16.06 -19.01 -0.84
C ALA A 12 14.79 -19.68 -1.41
N ALA A 13 14.93 -20.83 -2.07
CA ALA A 13 13.78 -21.58 -2.59
C ALA A 13 12.86 -22.09 -1.46
N ILE A 14 13.43 -22.63 -0.38
CA ILE A 14 12.65 -23.09 0.79
C ILE A 14 11.90 -21.92 1.43
N ILE A 15 12.57 -20.78 1.66
CA ILE A 15 11.95 -19.57 2.20
C ILE A 15 10.82 -19.10 1.28
N SER A 16 11.05 -19.08 -0.03
CA SER A 16 10.04 -18.70 -1.02
C SER A 16 8.78 -19.57 -0.96
N ILE A 17 8.93 -20.89 -0.90
CA ILE A 17 7.81 -21.84 -0.81
C ILE A 17 7.05 -21.64 0.50
N ALA A 18 7.76 -21.51 1.63
CA ALA A 18 7.16 -21.28 2.94
C ALA A 18 6.38 -19.95 2.99
N CYS A 19 6.99 -18.87 2.48
CA CYS A 19 6.33 -17.57 2.34
C CYS A 19 5.10 -17.63 1.44
N THR A 20 5.17 -18.37 0.32
CA THR A 20 4.05 -18.56 -0.60
C THR A 20 2.86 -19.24 0.08
N GLY A 21 3.09 -20.36 0.76
CA GLY A 21 2.04 -21.09 1.46
C GLY A 21 1.39 -20.26 2.56
N LEU A 22 2.21 -19.56 3.35
CA LEU A 22 1.74 -18.71 4.44
C LEU A 22 0.96 -17.49 3.91
N MET A 23 1.41 -16.88 2.81
CA MET A 23 0.69 -15.79 2.14
C MET A 23 -0.62 -16.24 1.50
N GLY A 24 -0.63 -17.41 0.87
CA GLY A 24 -1.85 -18.03 0.35
C GLY A 24 -2.87 -18.24 1.46
N TYR A 25 -2.43 -18.79 2.60
CA TYR A 25 -3.27 -18.98 3.78
C TYR A 25 -3.85 -17.66 4.33
N TYR A 26 -3.02 -16.63 4.53
CA TYR A 26 -3.53 -15.34 5.03
C TYR A 26 -4.43 -14.60 4.03
N THR A 27 -4.19 -14.77 2.73
CA THR A 27 -5.03 -14.17 1.68
C THR A 27 -6.38 -14.87 1.62
N TYR A 28 -6.40 -16.20 1.80
CA TYR A 28 -7.63 -16.98 1.89
C TYR A 28 -8.48 -16.58 3.11
N LEU A 29 -7.87 -16.43 4.29
CA LEU A 29 -8.60 -16.10 5.52
C LEU A 29 -9.20 -14.69 5.52
N ILE A 30 -8.45 -13.69 5.07
CA ILE A 30 -8.91 -12.29 5.07
C ILE A 30 -8.43 -11.65 3.76
N PRO A 31 -9.24 -11.76 2.68
CA PRO A 31 -8.88 -11.18 1.40
C PRO A 31 -8.85 -9.66 1.50
N SER A 32 -7.76 -9.06 1.05
CA SER A 32 -7.66 -7.62 0.88
C SER A 32 -6.94 -7.32 -0.42
N LYS A 33 -7.23 -6.18 -1.05
CA LYS A 33 -6.57 -5.77 -2.30
C LYS A 33 -5.05 -5.84 -2.19
N LEU A 34 -4.51 -5.38 -1.06
CA LEU A 34 -3.08 -5.41 -0.75
C LEU A 34 -2.52 -6.85 -0.74
N ARG A 35 -3.22 -7.77 -0.07
CA ARG A 35 -2.80 -9.19 0.02
C ARG A 35 -2.90 -9.90 -1.32
N ILE A 36 -3.93 -9.60 -2.11
CA ILE A 36 -4.08 -10.13 -3.47
C ILE A 36 -2.92 -9.64 -4.34
N THR A 37 -2.54 -8.36 -4.27
CA THR A 37 -1.36 -7.85 -4.97
C THR A 37 -0.08 -8.53 -4.50
N CYS A 38 0.10 -8.74 -3.19
CA CYS A 38 1.23 -9.49 -2.66
C CYS A 38 1.27 -10.94 -3.18
N LEU A 39 0.11 -11.62 -3.23
CA LEU A 39 -0.02 -12.96 -3.78
C LEU A 39 0.31 -12.98 -5.28
N PHE A 40 -0.07 -11.95 -6.04
CA PHE A 40 0.31 -11.78 -7.44
C PHE A 40 1.83 -11.54 -7.62
N CYS A 41 2.49 -10.87 -6.67
CA CYS A 41 3.93 -10.67 -6.72
C CYS A 41 4.74 -11.95 -6.44
N VAL A 42 4.16 -12.94 -5.76
CA VAL A 42 4.83 -14.22 -5.44
C VAL A 42 5.28 -14.98 -6.69
N PRO A 43 4.42 -15.29 -7.69
CA PRO A 43 4.86 -15.99 -8.90
C PRO A 43 5.87 -15.17 -9.70
N LEU A 44 5.80 -13.84 -9.69
CA LEU A 44 6.84 -12.99 -10.31
C LEU A 44 8.20 -13.19 -9.66
N HIS A 45 8.28 -13.23 -8.32
CA HIS A 45 9.53 -13.50 -7.61
C HIS A 45 10.01 -14.93 -7.80
N LEU A 46 9.12 -15.92 -7.81
CA LEU A 46 9.47 -17.29 -8.13
C LEU A 46 10.08 -17.40 -9.53
N SER A 47 9.51 -16.71 -10.53
CA SER A 47 10.07 -16.66 -11.89
C SER A 47 11.44 -15.99 -11.94
N ILE A 48 11.65 -14.88 -11.20
CA ILE A 48 12.96 -14.23 -11.10
C ILE A 48 13.99 -15.16 -10.44
N LEU A 49 13.59 -15.87 -9.38
CA LEU A 49 14.44 -16.84 -8.70
C LEU A 49 14.79 -18.00 -9.63
N LEU A 50 13.80 -18.59 -10.32
CA LEU A 50 14.03 -19.64 -11.32
C LEU A 50 14.98 -19.19 -12.44
N LEU A 51 14.85 -17.95 -12.92
CA LEU A 51 15.81 -17.37 -13.87
C LEU A 51 17.21 -17.26 -13.28
N GLY A 52 17.34 -16.81 -12.03
CA GLY A 52 18.63 -16.77 -11.33
C GLY A 52 19.27 -18.16 -11.20
N PHE A 53 18.46 -19.18 -10.88
CA PHE A 53 18.87 -20.58 -10.85
C PHE A 53 19.34 -21.03 -12.24
N THR A 54 18.57 -20.82 -13.30
CA THR A 54 18.98 -21.26 -14.64
C THR A 54 20.27 -20.59 -15.08
N ARG A 55 20.48 -19.31 -14.74
CA ARG A 55 21.74 -18.62 -15.05
C ARG A 55 22.93 -19.19 -14.28
N ALA A 56 22.76 -19.52 -13.01
CA ALA A 56 23.84 -20.07 -12.16
C ALA A 56 24.22 -21.50 -12.54
N PHE A 57 23.25 -22.35 -12.89
CA PHE A 57 23.49 -23.77 -13.15
C PHE A 57 23.94 -24.09 -14.57
N PHE A 58 23.39 -23.39 -15.57
CA PHE A 58 23.69 -23.72 -16.97
C PHE A 58 24.89 -22.96 -17.50
N ASP A 59 25.34 -21.90 -16.81
CA ASP A 59 26.45 -21.01 -17.20
C ASP A 59 26.52 -20.68 -18.70
N ILE A 60 25.35 -20.57 -19.35
CA ILE A 60 25.27 -20.32 -20.78
C ILE A 60 25.52 -18.81 -20.99
N PRO A 61 26.63 -18.42 -21.63
CA PRO A 61 27.10 -17.04 -21.63
C PRO A 61 26.19 -16.05 -22.40
N GLU A 62 25.26 -16.53 -23.22
CA GLU A 62 24.56 -15.71 -24.23
C GLU A 62 23.02 -15.81 -24.24
N LEU A 63 22.35 -16.09 -23.11
CA LEU A 63 20.88 -15.99 -23.13
C LEU A 63 20.43 -14.52 -23.12
N LYS A 64 20.32 -13.92 -24.31
CA LYS A 64 19.57 -12.66 -24.53
C LYS A 64 18.17 -12.74 -23.88
N TRP A 65 17.57 -13.92 -23.94
CA TRP A 65 16.30 -14.25 -23.28
C TRP A 65 16.33 -14.10 -21.76
N TYR A 66 17.45 -14.39 -21.09
CA TYR A 66 17.58 -14.22 -19.64
C TYR A 66 17.52 -12.74 -19.26
N ASN A 67 18.35 -11.90 -19.87
CA ASN A 67 18.37 -10.45 -19.57
C ASN A 67 17.02 -9.82 -19.88
N ASN A 68 16.38 -10.21 -20.98
CA ASN A 68 15.06 -9.71 -21.37
C ASN A 68 13.96 -10.14 -20.38
N SER A 69 13.92 -11.42 -20.02
CA SER A 69 12.93 -11.94 -19.08
C SER A 69 13.10 -11.35 -17.69
N TYR A 70 14.35 -11.24 -17.23
CA TYR A 70 14.69 -10.65 -15.94
C TYR A 70 14.29 -9.18 -15.86
N LEU A 71 14.58 -8.40 -16.91
CA LEU A 71 14.20 -6.98 -16.97
C LEU A 71 12.69 -6.81 -16.95
N LEU A 72 11.98 -7.57 -17.78
CA LEU A 72 10.54 -7.50 -17.90
C LEU A 72 9.86 -7.84 -16.57
N LEU A 73 10.25 -8.95 -15.93
CA LEU A 73 9.67 -9.35 -14.65
C LEU A 73 9.97 -8.34 -13.55
N THR A 74 11.19 -7.79 -13.50
CA THR A 74 11.58 -6.77 -12.52
C THR A 74 10.81 -5.46 -12.75
N SER A 75 10.56 -5.08 -14.00
CA SER A 75 9.77 -3.92 -14.38
C SER A 75 8.30 -4.05 -13.99
N ILE A 76 7.70 -5.22 -14.25
CA ILE A 76 6.31 -5.53 -13.84
C ILE A 76 6.20 -5.49 -12.31
N TYR A 77 7.13 -6.12 -11.59
CA TYR A 77 7.15 -6.11 -10.14
C TYR A 77 7.28 -4.70 -9.56
N SER A 78 8.23 -3.91 -10.07
CA SER A 78 8.45 -2.53 -9.62
C SER A 78 7.22 -1.66 -9.87
N SER A 79 6.58 -1.84 -11.03
CA SER A 79 5.33 -1.15 -11.36
C SER A 79 4.20 -1.50 -10.41
N ALA A 80 4.00 -2.79 -10.13
CA ALA A 80 2.98 -3.25 -9.18
C ALA A 80 3.21 -2.65 -7.79
N LEU A 81 4.47 -2.60 -7.33
CA LEU A 81 4.84 -2.02 -6.03
C LEU A 81 4.54 -0.52 -5.97
N VAL A 82 4.97 0.26 -6.97
CA VAL A 82 4.70 1.71 -7.04
C VAL A 82 3.19 1.98 -7.03
N ILE A 83 2.42 1.27 -7.85
CA ILE A 83 0.96 1.39 -7.90
C ILE A 83 0.36 1.06 -6.52
N CYS A 84 0.85 0.02 -5.85
CA CYS A 84 0.39 -0.35 -4.52
C CYS A 84 0.64 0.75 -3.48
N ILE A 85 1.84 1.36 -3.47
CA ILE A 85 2.15 2.49 -2.59
C ILE A 85 1.17 3.64 -2.86
N MET A 86 0.97 4.00 -4.13
CA MET A 86 0.07 5.08 -4.53
C MET A 86 -1.39 4.79 -4.13
N ASP A 87 -1.86 3.55 -4.28
CA ASP A 87 -3.22 3.16 -3.91
C ASP A 87 -3.42 3.15 -2.38
N ILE A 88 -2.44 2.71 -1.60
CA ILE A 88 -2.47 2.83 -0.13
C ILE A 88 -2.54 4.31 0.26
N GLY A 89 -1.67 5.15 -0.32
CA GLY A 89 -1.67 6.58 -0.06
C GLY A 89 -3.03 7.23 -0.35
N LYS A 90 -3.55 6.99 -1.56
CA LYS A 90 -4.86 7.47 -2.03
C LYS A 90 -6.00 7.01 -1.12
N SER A 91 -6.08 5.72 -0.80
CA SER A 91 -7.20 5.13 -0.08
C SER A 91 -7.19 5.39 1.43
N LYS A 92 -6.01 5.55 2.04
CA LYS A 92 -5.88 5.70 3.50
C LYS A 92 -5.65 7.13 3.97
N PHE A 93 -5.05 8.00 3.16
CA PHE A 93 -4.65 9.32 3.64
C PHE A 93 -5.30 10.51 2.96
N TYR A 94 -5.74 10.36 1.72
CA TYR A 94 -6.42 11.43 1.00
C TYR A 94 -7.92 11.37 1.22
N LEU A 95 -8.55 12.56 1.35
CA LEU A 95 -9.99 12.69 1.28
C LEU A 95 -10.46 12.38 -0.15
N LYS A 96 -11.70 11.87 -0.29
CA LYS A 96 -12.35 11.68 -1.59
C LYS A 96 -12.19 12.97 -2.41
N ASN A 97 -11.65 12.85 -3.62
CA ASN A 97 -11.35 13.91 -4.60
C ASN A 97 -10.05 14.74 -4.41
N ASN A 98 -9.32 14.62 -3.30
CA ASN A 98 -8.08 15.40 -3.09
C ASN A 98 -6.78 14.64 -3.41
N TYR A 99 -6.89 13.46 -4.02
CA TYR A 99 -5.73 12.59 -4.28
C TYR A 99 -4.90 13.02 -5.51
N ASN A 100 -5.47 13.83 -6.41
CA ASN A 100 -4.84 14.23 -7.68
C ASN A 100 -3.84 15.38 -7.50
N THR A 101 -2.75 15.10 -6.81
CA THR A 101 -1.67 16.07 -6.54
C THR A 101 -0.60 16.06 -7.64
N PRO A 102 0.24 17.11 -7.76
CA PRO A 102 1.39 17.08 -8.68
C PRO A 102 2.32 15.89 -8.42
N LEU A 103 2.49 15.47 -7.16
CA LEU A 103 3.27 14.29 -6.80
C LEU A 103 2.66 13.00 -7.37
N TYR A 104 1.33 12.84 -7.30
CA TYR A 104 0.62 11.71 -7.90
C TYR A 104 0.85 11.65 -9.42
N LYS A 105 0.68 12.79 -10.10
CA LYS A 105 0.89 12.89 -11.56
C LYS A 105 2.33 12.59 -11.94
N SER A 106 3.29 13.13 -11.20
CA SER A 106 4.71 12.91 -11.44
C SER A 106 5.11 11.44 -11.23
N ALA A 107 4.62 10.78 -10.18
CA ALA A 107 4.86 9.35 -9.96
C ALA A 107 4.39 8.49 -11.15
N ILE A 108 3.19 8.78 -11.70
CA ILE A 108 2.65 8.09 -12.89
C ILE A 108 3.51 8.38 -14.13
N ILE A 109 3.93 9.62 -14.36
CA ILE A 109 4.75 9.98 -15.52
C ILE A 109 6.08 9.23 -15.48
N PHE A 110 6.77 9.22 -14.34
CA PHE A 110 8.03 8.48 -14.19
C PHE A 110 7.82 6.97 -14.25
N LEU A 111 6.69 6.46 -13.76
CA LEU A 111 6.33 5.04 -13.90
C LEU A 111 6.15 4.67 -15.37
N PHE A 112 5.44 5.50 -16.15
CA PHE A 112 5.25 5.28 -17.58
C PHE A 112 6.58 5.38 -18.34
N ALA A 113 7.41 6.37 -18.03
CA ALA A 113 8.75 6.52 -18.62
C ALA A 113 9.66 5.32 -18.31
N GLY A 114 9.63 4.81 -17.08
CA GLY A 114 10.36 3.58 -16.69
C GLY A 114 9.91 2.36 -17.49
N ASN A 115 8.60 2.19 -17.68
CA ASN A 115 8.07 1.10 -18.49
C ASN A 115 8.41 1.25 -19.98
N LEU A 116 8.33 2.47 -20.53
CA LEU A 116 8.68 2.74 -21.92
C LEU A 116 10.16 2.44 -22.18
N THR A 117 11.05 2.93 -21.32
CA THR A 117 12.50 2.68 -21.43
C THR A 117 12.82 1.20 -21.25
N CYS A 118 12.10 0.47 -20.40
CA CYS A 118 12.20 -0.98 -20.29
C CYS A 118 11.88 -1.66 -21.63
N VAL A 119 10.73 -1.33 -22.25
CA VAL A 119 10.34 -1.90 -23.54
C VAL A 119 11.33 -1.55 -24.64
N SER A 120 11.79 -0.29 -24.70
CA SER A 120 12.83 0.12 -25.65
C SER A 120 14.13 -0.66 -25.45
N SER A 121 14.54 -0.89 -24.20
CA SER A 121 15.74 -1.69 -23.88
C SER A 121 15.58 -3.15 -24.32
N LEU A 122 14.41 -3.75 -24.12
CA LEU A 122 14.11 -5.10 -24.61
C LEU A 122 14.22 -5.19 -26.13
N VAL A 123 13.67 -4.21 -26.85
CA VAL A 123 13.77 -4.14 -28.32
C VAL A 123 15.21 -3.98 -28.77
N LEU A 124 15.99 -3.12 -28.11
CA LEU A 124 17.42 -2.94 -28.42
C LEU A 124 18.22 -4.23 -28.20
N VAL A 125 17.94 -4.99 -27.14
CA VAL A 125 18.59 -6.29 -26.90
C VAL A 125 18.20 -7.31 -27.97
N MET A 126 16.93 -7.33 -28.40
CA MET A 126 16.43 -8.24 -29.46
C MET A 126 17.05 -7.91 -30.83
N LEU A 127 17.28 -6.63 -31.12
CA LEU A 127 17.87 -6.16 -32.37
C LEU A 127 19.41 -6.18 -32.37
N GLU A 128 20.04 -6.71 -31.32
CA GLU A 128 21.51 -6.69 -31.17
C GLU A 128 22.10 -5.28 -31.27
N GLY A 129 21.39 -4.31 -30.70
CA GLY A 129 21.83 -2.93 -30.65
C GLY A 129 23.14 -2.74 -29.89
N ASP A 130 23.72 -1.55 -30.00
CA ASP A 130 24.98 -1.21 -29.36
C ASP A 130 24.95 -1.55 -27.85
N PRO A 131 25.93 -2.33 -27.33
CA PRO A 131 25.99 -2.70 -25.91
C PRO A 131 26.01 -1.49 -24.97
N LEU A 132 26.53 -0.34 -25.41
CA LEU A 132 26.51 0.90 -24.64
C LEU A 132 25.09 1.45 -24.51
N LEU A 133 24.32 1.47 -25.61
CA LEU A 133 22.91 1.88 -25.60
C LEU A 133 22.05 0.95 -24.75
N ILE A 134 22.30 -0.36 -24.83
CA ILE A 134 21.63 -1.36 -24.01
C ILE A 134 21.88 -1.07 -22.51
N LYS A 135 23.14 -0.94 -22.09
CA LYS A 135 23.51 -0.61 -20.70
C LYS A 135 22.90 0.71 -20.24
N LEU A 136 22.91 1.72 -21.11
CA LEU A 136 22.32 3.03 -20.81
C LEU A 136 20.79 2.93 -20.62
N GLY A 137 20.10 2.18 -21.48
CA GLY A 137 18.68 1.88 -21.35
C GLY A 137 18.34 1.22 -20.01
N PHE A 138 19.10 0.19 -19.63
CA PHE A 138 18.98 -0.48 -18.33
C PHE A 138 19.14 0.50 -17.15
N SER A 139 20.18 1.33 -17.17
CA SER A 139 20.42 2.33 -16.11
C SER A 139 19.29 3.34 -16.00
N ILE A 140 18.79 3.85 -17.14
CA ILE A 140 17.66 4.80 -17.15
C ILE A 140 16.39 4.14 -16.61
N THR A 141 16.12 2.88 -16.95
CA THR A 141 14.97 2.14 -16.42
C THR A 141 15.03 2.03 -14.90
N VAL A 142 16.18 1.62 -14.34
CA VAL A 142 16.37 1.51 -12.88
C VAL A 142 16.19 2.86 -12.19
N ILE A 143 16.85 3.91 -12.70
CA ILE A 143 16.75 5.27 -12.14
C ILE A 143 15.31 5.78 -12.20
N SER A 144 14.60 5.55 -13.31
CA SER A 144 13.21 5.97 -13.48
C SER A 144 12.28 5.31 -12.45
N PHE A 145 12.46 4.02 -12.18
CA PHE A 145 11.72 3.32 -11.13
C PHE A 145 12.08 3.79 -9.73
N MET A 146 13.35 4.09 -9.46
CA MET A 146 13.76 4.69 -8.18
C MET A 146 13.09 6.04 -7.95
N ILE A 147 13.12 6.93 -8.94
CA ILE A 147 12.49 8.25 -8.87
C ILE A 147 10.98 8.09 -8.66
N SER A 148 10.32 7.24 -9.45
CA SER A 148 8.88 6.98 -9.32
C SER A 148 8.51 6.46 -7.92
N GLY A 149 9.28 5.50 -7.38
CA GLY A 149 9.10 4.98 -6.03
C GLY A 149 9.26 6.05 -4.94
N CYS A 150 10.31 6.87 -5.02
CA CYS A 150 10.53 7.99 -4.11
C CYS A 150 9.39 9.01 -4.14
N ILE A 151 8.90 9.36 -5.33
CA ILE A 151 7.78 10.30 -5.49
C ILE A 151 6.47 9.67 -4.98
N ALA A 152 6.22 8.39 -5.24
CA ALA A 152 5.05 7.66 -4.72
C ALA A 152 5.06 7.58 -3.19
N PHE A 153 6.24 7.39 -2.60
CA PHE A 153 6.44 7.44 -1.15
C PHE A 153 6.16 8.85 -0.61
N ALA A 154 6.77 9.88 -1.20
CA ALA A 154 6.56 11.28 -0.81
C ALA A 154 5.09 11.71 -0.94
N TYR A 155 4.42 11.30 -2.03
CA TYR A 155 2.99 11.47 -2.24
C TYR A 155 2.19 10.88 -1.08
N SER A 156 2.50 9.65 -0.67
CA SER A 156 1.76 8.98 0.40
C SER A 156 1.98 9.66 1.76
N PHE A 157 3.15 10.26 2.01
CA PHE A 157 3.44 10.95 3.27
C PHE A 157 2.99 12.42 3.34
N ALA A 158 2.77 13.08 2.22
CA ALA A 158 2.34 14.49 2.18
C ALA A 158 1.14 14.82 3.11
N PRO A 159 0.02 14.05 3.12
CA PRO A 159 -1.10 14.32 4.02
C PRO A 159 -0.80 14.06 5.51
N ILE A 160 0.15 13.18 5.81
CA ILE A 160 0.57 12.91 7.20
C ILE A 160 1.39 14.08 7.73
N ILE A 161 2.33 14.60 6.93
CA ILE A 161 3.16 15.74 7.31
C ILE A 161 2.30 16.99 7.51
N SER A 162 1.31 17.22 6.65
CA SER A 162 0.42 18.37 6.77
C SER A 162 -0.46 18.30 8.01
N THR A 163 -0.94 17.12 8.41
CA THR A 163 -1.73 16.95 9.64
C THR A 163 -0.92 17.16 10.92
N ILE A 164 0.37 16.78 10.93
CA ILE A 164 1.28 17.02 12.08
C ILE A 164 1.56 18.52 12.27
N LYS A 165 1.79 19.26 11.18
CA LYS A 165 2.10 20.70 11.24
C LYS A 165 0.95 21.56 11.78
N TYR A 166 -0.30 21.08 11.69
CA TYR A 166 -1.48 21.80 12.19
C TYR A 166 -1.83 21.55 13.67
N LYS A 167 -0.92 20.96 14.46
CA LYS A 167 -1.10 20.84 15.92
C LYS A 167 -1.06 22.26 16.50
N PRO A 168 -2.17 22.83 17.00
CA PRO A 168 -2.18 24.22 17.41
C PRO A 168 -1.35 24.37 18.69
N THR A 169 -0.21 25.04 18.57
CA THR A 169 0.71 25.38 19.67
C THR A 169 0.13 26.42 20.64
N ASN A 170 -1.13 26.85 20.48
CA ASN A 170 -1.72 27.86 21.35
C ASN A 170 -3.05 27.38 21.95
N ARG A 171 -2.97 26.80 23.16
CA ARG A 171 -4.13 26.52 24.04
C ARG A 171 -4.82 27.81 24.55
N ASN A 172 -4.24 28.98 24.33
CA ASN A 172 -4.73 30.25 24.91
C ASN A 172 -5.64 31.10 23.99
N LEU A 173 -6.03 30.60 22.81
CA LEU A 173 -6.87 31.36 21.85
C LEU A 173 -8.27 30.77 21.64
N ILE A 174 -8.79 30.04 22.64
CA ILE A 174 -10.09 29.35 22.57
C ILE A 174 -11.28 30.27 22.93
N ASN A 175 -11.06 31.47 23.48
CA ASN A 175 -12.18 32.25 24.00
C ASN A 175 -12.85 33.28 23.07
N ILE A 176 -12.36 33.54 21.85
CA ILE A 176 -12.83 34.74 21.14
C ILE A 176 -13.84 34.51 20.00
N ASN A 177 -13.99 33.33 19.40
CA ASN A 177 -14.88 33.21 18.23
C ASN A 177 -15.65 31.88 18.16
N ASN A 178 -16.74 31.79 18.91
CA ASN A 178 -17.65 30.64 18.92
C ASN A 178 -18.81 30.69 17.90
N SER A 179 -18.92 31.71 17.04
CA SER A 179 -20.12 31.86 16.17
C SER A 179 -19.97 31.43 14.69
N LYS A 180 -18.77 31.11 14.18
CA LYS A 180 -18.59 30.73 12.75
C LYS A 180 -17.74 29.47 12.50
N LYS A 181 -17.51 28.65 13.53
CA LYS A 181 -16.51 27.57 13.52
C LYS A 181 -17.06 26.14 13.33
N SER A 182 -18.32 25.99 12.95
CA SER A 182 -18.99 24.68 12.87
C SER A 182 -18.77 23.93 11.54
N ASN A 183 -18.45 24.61 10.43
CA ASN A 183 -18.31 23.96 9.11
C ASN A 183 -16.88 23.52 8.74
N TYR A 184 -15.87 23.94 9.51
CA TYR A 184 -14.51 23.39 9.43
C TYR A 184 -14.25 22.42 10.59
N ARG A 185 -15.20 21.51 10.88
CA ARG A 185 -14.82 20.23 11.50
C ARG A 185 -13.88 19.54 10.51
N LYS A 186 -12.59 19.88 10.63
CA LYS A 186 -11.45 19.17 10.05
C LYS A 186 -11.78 17.71 10.20
N LYS A 187 -12.08 17.03 9.10
CA LYS A 187 -12.33 15.58 9.07
C LYS A 187 -10.99 14.96 9.46
N GLN A 188 -10.81 14.75 10.76
CA GLN A 188 -9.56 14.27 11.32
C GLN A 188 -9.33 12.88 10.74
N LEU A 189 -8.14 12.65 10.18
CA LEU A 189 -7.72 11.32 9.77
C LEU A 189 -7.93 10.36 10.95
N ASN A 190 -8.63 9.25 10.73
CA ASN A 190 -8.77 8.24 11.77
C ASN A 190 -7.35 7.72 12.13
N PRO A 191 -6.88 7.92 13.37
CA PRO A 191 -5.49 7.65 13.76
C PRO A 191 -5.14 6.17 13.62
N ARG A 192 -6.13 5.27 13.68
CA ARG A 192 -5.93 3.83 13.46
C ARG A 192 -5.70 3.48 12.01
N HIS A 193 -6.50 4.00 11.09
CA HIS A 193 -6.27 3.76 9.67
C HIS A 193 -4.99 4.44 9.17
N ALA A 194 -4.69 5.63 9.71
CA ALA A 194 -3.45 6.33 9.40
C ALA A 194 -2.21 5.55 9.87
N ALA A 195 -2.20 5.05 11.11
CA ALA A 195 -1.07 4.26 11.61
C ALA A 195 -0.84 2.96 10.83
N ILE A 196 -1.91 2.28 10.40
CA ILE A 196 -1.82 1.09 9.54
C ILE A 196 -1.20 1.45 8.18
N GLY A 197 -1.68 2.53 7.54
CA GLY A 197 -1.11 2.98 6.27
C GLY A 197 0.37 3.34 6.40
N ILE A 198 0.75 4.03 7.48
CA ILE A 198 2.14 4.43 7.75
C ILE A 198 3.03 3.20 7.92
N TYR A 199 2.58 2.19 8.66
CA TYR A 199 3.30 0.94 8.79
C TYR A 199 3.62 0.31 7.43
N TYR A 200 2.61 0.15 6.58
CA TYR A 200 2.79 -0.50 5.28
C TYR A 200 3.68 0.31 4.35
N ILE A 201 3.56 1.64 4.33
CA ILE A 201 4.36 2.47 3.44
C ILE A 201 5.81 2.56 3.93
N ILE A 202 6.06 2.64 5.25
CA ILE A 202 7.44 2.55 5.78
C ILE A 202 8.05 1.19 5.41
N ALA A 203 7.31 0.09 5.61
CA ALA A 203 7.79 -1.24 5.27
C ALA A 203 8.11 -1.37 3.77
N LEU A 204 7.18 -0.96 2.90
CA LEU A 204 7.37 -0.98 1.44
C LEU A 204 8.52 -0.08 1.01
N GLY A 205 8.61 1.14 1.55
CA GLY A 205 9.64 2.12 1.18
C GLY A 205 11.04 1.72 1.63
N THR A 206 11.20 1.29 2.89
CA THR A 206 12.50 0.83 3.41
C THR A 206 13.05 -0.33 2.61
N MET A 207 12.21 -1.29 2.28
CA MET A 207 12.62 -2.46 1.52
C MET A 207 12.83 -2.17 0.03
N ALA A 208 12.06 -1.24 -0.55
CA ALA A 208 12.31 -0.77 -1.91
C ALA A 208 13.70 -0.10 -2.01
N ILE A 209 14.08 0.71 -1.02
CA ILE A 209 15.43 1.30 -0.96
C ILE A 209 16.49 0.20 -0.89
N LEU A 210 16.33 -0.78 0.02
CA LEU A 210 17.29 -1.89 0.17
C LEU A 210 17.41 -2.72 -1.12
N SER A 211 16.29 -3.05 -1.77
CA SER A 211 16.28 -3.80 -3.04
C SER A 211 16.94 -3.01 -4.17
N MET A 212 16.71 -1.70 -4.25
CA MET A 212 17.38 -0.84 -5.22
C MET A 212 18.89 -0.75 -4.97
N THR A 213 19.33 -0.67 -3.72
CA THR A 213 20.76 -0.76 -3.38
C THR A 213 21.36 -2.09 -3.82
N CYS A 214 20.64 -3.20 -3.63
CA CYS A 214 21.08 -4.51 -4.13
C CYS A 214 21.21 -4.52 -5.65
N HIS A 215 20.26 -3.96 -6.40
CA HIS A 215 20.37 -3.87 -7.87
C HIS A 215 21.58 -3.06 -8.34
N ILE A 216 21.88 -1.94 -7.69
CA ILE A 216 23.08 -1.13 -8.03
C ILE A 216 24.34 -1.98 -7.81
N ILE A 217 24.43 -2.68 -6.68
CA ILE A 217 25.55 -3.57 -6.37
C ILE A 217 25.65 -4.69 -7.40
N LEU A 218 24.53 -5.32 -7.80
CA LEU A 218 24.48 -6.37 -8.83
C LEU A 218 24.92 -5.88 -10.21
N GLN A 219 24.74 -4.60 -10.53
CA GLN A 219 25.26 -4.04 -11.78
C GLN A 219 26.76 -3.79 -11.74
N ILE A 220 27.32 -3.47 -10.57
CA ILE A 220 28.76 -3.24 -10.38
C ILE A 220 29.51 -4.57 -10.40
N TYR A 221 29.03 -5.53 -9.62
CA TYR A 221 29.64 -6.85 -9.52
C TYR A 221 29.03 -7.75 -10.58
N GLY A 222 29.74 -8.07 -11.66
CA GLY A 222 29.21 -8.94 -12.72
C GLY A 222 28.82 -10.35 -12.23
N PRO A 223 28.06 -11.12 -13.03
CA PRO A 223 27.50 -12.43 -12.64
C PRO A 223 28.55 -13.50 -12.33
N ALA A 224 29.80 -13.33 -12.76
CA ALA A 224 30.90 -14.24 -12.48
C ALA A 224 31.47 -14.12 -11.06
N SER A 225 31.05 -13.12 -10.29
CA SER A 225 31.59 -12.86 -8.95
C SER A 225 30.75 -13.52 -7.86
N PHE A 226 31.41 -14.07 -6.83
CA PHE A 226 30.72 -14.62 -5.64
C PHE A 226 29.81 -13.56 -4.97
N GLN A 227 30.24 -12.30 -5.00
CA GLN A 227 29.49 -11.15 -4.50
C GLN A 227 28.14 -11.01 -5.21
N TRP A 228 28.07 -11.28 -6.53
CA TRP A 228 26.81 -11.23 -7.26
C TRP A 228 25.80 -12.24 -6.72
N HIS A 229 26.21 -13.50 -6.53
CA HIS A 229 25.32 -14.54 -5.98
C HIS A 229 24.81 -14.20 -4.57
N PHE A 230 25.69 -13.71 -3.69
CA PHE A 230 25.30 -13.31 -2.34
C PHE A 230 24.31 -12.13 -2.34
N VAL A 231 24.54 -11.14 -3.20
CA VAL A 231 23.66 -9.96 -3.30
C VAL A 231 22.32 -10.35 -3.93
N THR A 232 22.30 -11.27 -4.90
CA THR A 232 21.05 -11.81 -5.45
C THR A 232 20.23 -12.52 -4.37
N PHE A 233 20.89 -13.32 -3.52
CA PHE A 233 20.23 -13.94 -2.37
C PHE A 233 19.66 -12.90 -1.39
N ALA A 234 20.45 -11.89 -1.04
CA ALA A 234 19.99 -10.82 -0.16
C ALA A 234 18.78 -10.07 -0.75
N ASP A 235 18.79 -9.75 -2.05
CA ASP A 235 17.67 -9.11 -2.74
C ASP A 235 16.40 -9.98 -2.68
N VAL A 236 16.53 -11.29 -2.92
CA VAL A 236 15.42 -12.25 -2.80
C VAL A 236 14.86 -12.27 -1.37
N VAL A 237 15.72 -12.36 -0.35
CA VAL A 237 15.29 -12.37 1.05
C VAL A 237 14.59 -11.07 1.41
N ILE A 238 15.11 -9.91 0.97
CA ILE A 238 14.49 -8.60 1.17
C ILE A 238 13.09 -8.57 0.53
N ARG A 239 12.96 -9.05 -0.70
CA ARG A 239 11.68 -9.10 -1.44
C ARG A 239 10.64 -10.00 -0.78
N PHE A 240 11.02 -11.20 -0.33
CA PHE A 240 10.12 -12.05 0.44
C PHE A 240 9.79 -11.46 1.81
N GLY A 241 10.76 -10.79 2.44
CA GLY A 241 10.55 -10.00 3.65
C GLY A 241 9.46 -8.94 3.46
N VAL A 242 9.45 -8.21 2.34
CA VAL A 242 8.36 -7.27 1.99
C VAL A 242 7.02 -7.97 1.94
N ILE A 243 6.93 -9.05 1.16
CA ILE A 243 5.67 -9.77 0.95
C ILE A 243 5.12 -10.23 2.30
N MET A 244 5.98 -10.77 3.16
CA MET A 244 5.62 -11.21 4.51
C MET A 244 5.15 -10.05 5.39
N VAL A 245 5.93 -8.97 5.47
CA VAL A 245 5.61 -7.81 6.31
C VAL A 245 4.30 -7.13 5.88
N VAL A 246 4.04 -7.09 4.57
CA VAL A 246 2.85 -6.48 3.98
C VAL A 246 1.64 -7.42 4.07
N GLY A 247 1.85 -8.72 3.89
CA GLY A 247 0.79 -9.71 3.97
C GLY A 247 0.29 -9.97 5.39
N MET A 248 1.22 -9.94 6.36
CA MET A 248 0.87 -10.13 7.76
C MET A 248 0.18 -8.90 8.34
N PRO A 249 -0.87 -9.08 9.18
CA PRO A 249 -1.47 -7.97 9.90
C PRO A 249 -0.45 -7.39 10.90
N PRO A 250 -0.31 -6.05 11.00
CA PRO A 250 0.60 -5.44 11.96
C PRO A 250 0.22 -5.76 13.40
N SER A 251 1.23 -5.96 14.25
CA SER A 251 1.03 -6.19 15.68
C SER A 251 0.32 -5.00 16.34
N LYS A 252 -0.68 -5.29 17.19
CA LYS A 252 -1.43 -4.27 17.95
C LYS A 252 -0.51 -3.38 18.79
N LYS A 253 0.59 -3.93 19.33
CA LYS A 253 1.58 -3.19 20.13
C LYS A 253 2.31 -2.14 19.28
N LEU A 254 2.74 -2.54 18.08
CA LEU A 254 3.43 -1.66 17.14
C LEU A 254 2.51 -0.56 16.61
N LEU A 255 1.26 -0.87 16.30
CA LEU A 255 0.26 0.13 15.91
C LEU A 255 0.04 1.17 17.02
N LYS A 256 -0.12 0.74 18.28
CA LYS A 256 -0.24 1.66 19.42
C LYS A 256 0.99 2.55 19.57
N PHE A 257 2.19 2.00 19.36
CA PHE A 257 3.43 2.77 19.38
C PHE A 257 3.46 3.85 18.29
N ILE A 258 3.13 3.52 17.04
CA ILE A 258 3.05 4.47 15.92
C ILE A 258 2.00 5.56 16.20
N GLN A 259 0.83 5.17 16.70
CA GLN A 259 -0.24 6.09 17.09
C GLN A 259 0.21 7.07 18.17
N ASN A 260 0.81 6.57 19.24
CA ASN A 260 1.33 7.37 20.35
C ASN A 260 2.38 8.37 19.87
N LYS A 261 3.31 7.92 19.01
CA LYS A 261 4.44 8.75 18.55
C LYS A 261 4.00 9.86 17.60
N LEU A 262 3.06 9.59 16.69
CA LEU A 262 2.67 10.54 15.64
C LEU A 262 1.49 11.44 16.01
N PHE A 263 0.48 10.89 16.70
CA PHE A 263 -0.74 11.63 17.04
C PHE A 263 -0.78 12.08 18.51
N GLY A 264 0.06 11.50 19.38
CA GLY A 264 0.10 11.77 20.82
C GLY A 264 -1.03 11.08 21.60
N MET A 265 -0.82 10.89 22.92
CA MET A 265 -1.76 10.18 23.81
C MET A 265 -3.18 10.76 23.83
N ASN A 266 -3.33 12.07 23.58
CA ASN A 266 -4.64 12.74 23.64
C ASN A 266 -5.59 12.28 22.52
N ALA A 267 -5.08 11.86 21.36
CA ALA A 267 -5.90 11.35 20.26
C ALA A 267 -6.39 9.90 20.50
N LEU A 268 -5.71 9.15 21.36
CA LEU A 268 -6.14 7.81 21.77
C LEU A 268 -7.32 7.88 22.74
N ASN A 269 -7.31 8.83 23.68
CA ASN A 269 -8.40 9.02 24.62
C ASN A 269 -9.71 9.45 23.94
N THR A 270 -9.67 10.26 22.89
CA THR A 270 -10.88 10.60 22.12
C THR A 270 -11.44 9.40 21.36
N SER A 271 -10.58 8.57 20.75
CA SER A 271 -11.03 7.35 20.05
C SER A 271 -11.61 6.27 20.96
N ILE A 272 -11.11 6.16 22.21
CA ILE A 272 -11.64 5.27 23.25
C ILE A 272 -12.96 5.84 23.79
N ARG A 273 -13.02 7.16 24.00
CA ARG A 273 -14.23 7.85 24.46
C ARG A 273 -15.37 7.77 23.44
N GLU A 274 -15.11 7.94 22.14
CA GLU A 274 -16.15 7.78 21.09
C GLU A 274 -16.68 6.35 21.01
N ARG A 275 -15.84 5.33 21.22
CA ARG A 275 -16.30 3.93 21.31
C ARG A 275 -17.06 3.64 22.60
N GLY A 276 -16.65 4.25 23.71
CA GLY A 276 -17.38 4.17 24.98
C GLY A 276 -18.77 4.78 24.89
N VAL A 277 -18.91 5.95 24.25
CA VAL A 277 -20.20 6.64 24.08
C VAL A 277 -21.17 5.88 23.17
N ILE A 278 -20.66 5.18 22.14
CA ILE A 278 -21.50 4.30 21.30
C ILE A 278 -21.88 3.02 22.06
N SER A 279 -21.01 2.52 22.94
CA SER A 279 -21.31 1.35 23.78
C SER A 279 -22.25 1.66 24.96
N SER A 280 -22.35 2.92 25.37
CA SER A 280 -23.28 3.39 26.41
C SER A 280 -24.51 4.11 25.84
N GLY A 281 -24.70 4.07 24.52
CA GLY A 281 -25.85 4.65 23.81
C GLY A 281 -27.08 3.74 23.75
N ILE A 282 -27.33 2.96 24.82
CA ILE A 282 -28.58 2.23 25.02
C ILE A 282 -29.06 2.55 26.44
N VAL A 283 -30.33 2.93 26.52
CA VAL A 283 -31.14 3.30 27.70
C VAL A 283 -31.09 4.77 28.10
N GLU A 284 -31.65 5.64 27.25
CA GLU A 284 -32.46 6.75 27.74
C GLU A 284 -33.55 7.09 26.70
N LEU A 285 -34.41 6.12 26.44
CA LEU A 285 -35.58 6.30 25.59
C LEU A 285 -36.75 5.47 26.12
N GLU A 286 -37.19 5.80 27.34
CA GLU A 286 -38.58 5.58 27.79
C GLU A 286 -38.76 6.16 29.19
N ARG A 287 -39.17 7.42 29.28
CA ARG A 287 -40.17 7.85 30.26
C ARG A 287 -40.70 9.24 29.94
N SER A 288 -42.03 9.31 29.98
CA SER A 288 -42.87 10.48 30.27
C SER A 288 -42.81 11.68 29.31
N HIS A 289 -43.83 11.80 28.45
CA HIS A 289 -45.03 12.53 28.85
C HIS A 289 -46.14 12.43 27.79
N CYS A 290 -47.27 11.84 28.19
CA CYS A 290 -48.58 12.17 27.63
C CYS A 290 -48.88 13.65 27.94
N GLY A 291 -49.23 14.42 26.91
CA GLY A 291 -49.72 15.77 27.02
C GLY A 291 -50.63 16.06 25.83
N SER A 292 -51.91 16.20 26.12
CA SER A 292 -53.03 16.42 25.20
C SER A 292 -53.22 17.93 24.88
N TYR A 293 -53.93 18.21 23.78
CA TYR A 293 -54.49 19.50 23.30
C TYR A 293 -53.49 20.47 22.63
N ASN A 294 -53.82 21.28 21.61
CA ASN A 294 -55.09 21.68 21.01
C ASN A 294 -54.86 22.22 19.57
N GLY A 295 -55.94 22.34 18.77
CA GLY A 295 -55.92 22.78 17.38
C GLY A 295 -55.84 24.30 17.12
N GLY A 296 -55.70 24.63 15.83
CA GLY A 296 -55.74 25.98 15.24
C GLY A 296 -55.01 25.95 13.87
N ILE A 297 -55.70 25.70 12.76
CA ILE A 297 -56.31 26.66 11.81
C ILE A 297 -55.40 27.85 11.44
N GLY A 298 -55.09 27.92 10.14
CA GLY A 298 -54.44 29.03 9.42
C GLY A 298 -53.30 28.47 8.57
N GLY A 299 -53.27 28.53 7.25
CA GLY A 299 -53.92 29.40 6.28
C GLY A 299 -52.84 29.85 5.29
N GLY A 300 -53.05 29.64 3.99
CA GLY A 300 -52.36 30.41 2.95
C GLY A 300 -51.31 29.70 2.09
N SER A 301 -51.73 29.45 0.84
CA SER A 301 -51.11 30.02 -0.37
C SER A 301 -49.93 29.33 -1.08
N TYR A 302 -50.30 28.58 -2.12
CA TYR A 302 -49.81 28.53 -3.52
C TYR A 302 -48.40 29.09 -3.86
N ASN A 303 -47.57 28.29 -4.56
CA ASN A 303 -47.32 28.46 -6.02
C ASN A 303 -46.30 27.47 -6.63
N PHE A 304 -46.68 26.97 -7.82
CA PHE A 304 -45.89 26.62 -9.03
C PHE A 304 -44.67 25.67 -8.99
N GLY A 305 -44.82 24.50 -9.64
CA GLY A 305 -44.53 24.35 -11.08
C GLY A 305 -43.19 23.73 -11.52
N GLY A 306 -43.27 22.62 -12.27
CA GLY A 306 -42.23 22.01 -13.15
C GLY A 306 -41.51 20.80 -12.52
N GLY A 307 -41.63 19.53 -12.94
CA GLY A 307 -41.63 18.99 -14.31
C GLY A 307 -40.25 19.19 -14.93
N GLY A 308 -39.39 18.22 -15.25
CA GLY A 308 -39.41 16.75 -15.27
C GLY A 308 -38.26 16.31 -16.20
N ILE A 309 -37.61 15.18 -15.87
CA ILE A 309 -36.91 14.24 -16.78
C ILE A 309 -35.52 14.65 -17.32
N GLY A 310 -34.52 13.83 -16.99
CA GLY A 310 -33.20 13.83 -17.63
C GLY A 310 -32.07 13.12 -16.86
N GLY A 311 -32.37 12.15 -15.99
CA GLY A 311 -31.38 11.39 -15.22
C GLY A 311 -30.94 10.13 -15.97
N SER A 312 -29.82 10.19 -16.68
CA SER A 312 -29.17 9.02 -17.25
C SER A 312 -28.55 8.17 -16.14
N ASN A 313 -29.20 7.05 -15.85
CA ASN A 313 -28.66 5.94 -15.09
C ASN A 313 -27.37 5.43 -15.75
N SER A 314 -26.24 5.58 -15.07
CA SER A 314 -25.10 4.68 -15.26
C SER A 314 -24.82 3.98 -13.94
N ALA A 315 -25.22 2.71 -13.93
CA ALA A 315 -25.07 1.79 -12.83
C ALA A 315 -23.59 1.53 -12.55
N TRP A 316 -23.09 2.05 -11.43
CA TRP A 316 -22.01 1.42 -10.69
C TRP A 316 -22.50 1.24 -9.26
N HIS A 317 -23.08 0.06 -9.04
CA HIS A 317 -23.54 -0.40 -7.74
C HIS A 317 -22.42 -0.30 -6.69
N ASN A 318 -22.84 0.15 -5.51
CA ASN A 318 -22.13 0.13 -4.25
C ASN A 318 -21.28 -1.14 -4.04
N VAL A 319 -19.96 -1.00 -4.08
CA VAL A 319 -19.03 -1.95 -3.43
C VAL A 319 -18.66 -1.39 -2.06
N ASN A 320 -19.66 -1.28 -1.17
CA ASN A 320 -19.47 -0.95 0.24
C ASN A 320 -20.01 -2.05 1.18
N ASP A 321 -20.54 -3.16 0.64
CA ASP A 321 -21.15 -4.24 1.44
C ASP A 321 -20.19 -5.37 1.85
N LEU A 322 -18.87 -5.17 1.74
CA LEU A 322 -17.86 -6.20 2.10
C LEU A 322 -17.08 -5.93 3.40
N GLU A 323 -17.49 -4.94 4.20
CA GLU A 323 -17.00 -4.77 5.58
C GLU A 323 -18.13 -4.95 6.61
N LYS A 324 -18.99 -5.97 6.43
CA LYS A 324 -19.68 -6.52 7.60
C LYS A 324 -18.64 -7.27 8.45
N PRO A 325 -18.52 -6.97 9.76
CA PRO A 325 -17.72 -7.82 10.63
C PRO A 325 -18.32 -9.22 10.60
N ILE A 326 -17.55 -10.19 10.13
CA ILE A 326 -17.87 -11.59 10.34
C ILE A 326 -17.80 -11.78 11.86
N GLU A 327 -18.94 -11.94 12.51
CA GLU A 327 -19.02 -12.52 13.83
C GLU A 327 -18.41 -13.91 13.74
N LEU A 328 -17.15 -14.03 14.17
CA LEU A 328 -16.58 -15.32 14.53
C LEU A 328 -17.46 -15.88 15.65
N LYS A 329 -18.36 -16.79 15.31
CA LYS A 329 -18.85 -17.79 16.26
C LYS A 329 -17.60 -18.51 16.76
N THR A 330 -17.16 -18.14 17.96
CA THR A 330 -16.26 -18.95 18.78
C THR A 330 -16.99 -20.24 19.10
N THR A 331 -16.84 -21.26 18.26
CA THR A 331 -16.99 -22.64 18.72
C THR A 331 -15.78 -22.94 19.59
N ASP A 332 -15.96 -22.66 20.88
CA ASP A 332 -15.21 -23.30 21.95
C ASP A 332 -15.44 -24.80 21.82
N HIS A 333 -14.41 -25.52 21.39
CA HIS A 333 -14.11 -26.90 21.76
C HIS A 333 -12.96 -27.37 20.88
N PHE A 334 -11.72 -27.31 21.37
CA PHE A 334 -10.79 -28.42 21.16
C PHE A 334 -9.84 -28.48 22.36
N LEU A 335 -10.09 -29.51 23.16
CA LEU A 335 -9.30 -29.99 24.27
C LEU A 335 -7.91 -30.44 23.79
N PHE A 336 -6.94 -30.19 24.64
CA PHE A 336 -5.61 -30.81 24.64
C PHE A 336 -5.70 -32.34 24.54
N LYS A 337 -4.90 -32.91 23.62
CA LYS A 337 -4.07 -34.09 23.87
C LYS A 337 -2.85 -34.05 22.97
#